data_AF-A0A2H0UFK8-F1
#
_entry.id   AF-A0A2H0UFK8-F1
#
_cell.length_a   1.000
_cell.length_b   1.000
_cell.length_c   1.000
_cell.angle_alpha   90.00
_cell.angle_beta   90.00
_cell.angle_gamma   90.00
#
_symmetry.space_group_name_H-M   'P 1'
#
loop_
_entity.id
_entity.type
_entity.pdbx_description
1 polymer ?
#
loop_
_entity_poly.entity_id
_entity_poly.type
_entity_poly.pdbx_seq_one_letter_code
_entity_poly.pdbx_strand_id
1 'polypeptide(L)'
;MNKLFQQYKNVIIVFVVVIGLFVAYSIFFGEEDTDTLSVTNVATEQTVVEQELLSLLLELRSITLDTSLFDDPRFKSLKDFSQELTSEPVGRPNPFSPLGE
;
A
#
# COMPACT_ATOMS: atom_id res chain seq x y z
N MET A 1 18.79 -19.17 -60.62
CA MET A 1 18.85 -18.18 -59.53
C MET A 1 19.65 -16.97 -60.02
N ASN A 2 19.18 -15.73 -60.24
CA ASN A 2 17.89 -15.06 -60.14
C ASN A 2 17.86 -13.91 -61.17
N LYS A 3 17.23 -14.07 -62.34
CA LYS A 3 17.08 -12.97 -63.33
C LYS A 3 16.24 -11.80 -62.81
N LEU A 4 15.40 -12.06 -61.80
CA LEU A 4 14.61 -11.07 -61.07
C LEU A 4 15.49 -10.07 -60.30
N PHE A 5 16.63 -10.49 -59.75
CA PHE A 5 17.50 -9.60 -58.96
C PHE A 5 18.23 -8.55 -59.81
N GLN A 6 18.48 -8.82 -61.10
CA GLN A 6 19.18 -7.88 -61.98
C GLN A 6 18.24 -6.78 -62.50
N GLN A 7 17.01 -7.15 -62.88
CA GLN A 7 16.02 -6.19 -63.38
C GLN A 7 15.47 -5.28 -62.27
N TYR A 8 15.30 -5.82 -61.07
CA TYR A 8 14.82 -5.07 -59.91
C TYR A 8 15.95 -4.62 -58.98
N LYS A 9 17.22 -4.70 -59.39
CA LYS A 9 18.37 -4.37 -58.54
C LYS A 9 18.23 -3.01 -57.86
N ASN A 10 17.86 -1.99 -58.62
CA ASN A 10 17.67 -0.63 -58.10
C ASN A 10 16.44 -0.54 -57.18
N VAL A 11 15.37 -1.27 -57.49
CA VAL A 11 14.14 -1.32 -56.68
C VAL A 11 14.40 -2.04 -55.35
N ILE A 12 15.18 -3.13 -55.37
CA ILE A 12 15.59 -3.88 -54.18
C ILE A 12 16.50 -3.03 -53.29
N ILE A 13 17.44 -2.28 -53.87
CA ILE A 13 18.30 -1.36 -53.11
C ILE A 13 17.47 -0.27 -52.42
N VAL A 14 16.54 0.36 -53.13
CA VAL A 14 15.65 1.38 -52.55
C VAL A 14 14.79 0.78 -51.42
N PHE A 15 14.25 -0.42 -51.63
CA PHE A 15 13.42 -1.08 -50.62
C PHE A 15 14.22 -1.42 -49.34
N VAL A 16 15.46 -1.89 -49.47
CA VAL A 16 16.36 -2.16 -48.34
C VAL A 16 16.71 -0.87 -47.60
N VAL A 17 16.96 0.23 -48.31
CA VAL A 17 17.24 1.54 -47.70
C VAL A 17 16.03 2.06 -46.93
N VAL A 18 14.82 1.94 -47.49
CA VAL A 18 13.58 2.37 -46.83
C VAL A 18 13.32 1.56 -45.56
N ILE A 19 13.52 0.23 -45.60
CA ILE A 19 13.42 -0.62 -44.41
C ILE A 19 14.48 -0.24 -43.37
N GLY A 20 15.72 -0.01 -43.80
CA GLY A 20 16.80 0.43 -42.91
C GLY A 20 16.50 1.75 -42.22
N LEU A 21 15.95 2.72 -42.95
CA LEU A 21 15.52 4.01 -42.40
C LEU A 21 14.32 3.86 -41.46
N PHE A 22 13.36 2.98 -41.77
CA PHE A 22 12.22 2.71 -40.91
C PHE A 22 12.64 2.08 -39.58
N VAL A 23 13.57 1.12 -39.61
CA VAL A 23 14.12 0.47 -38.40
C VAL A 23 14.98 1.45 -37.60
N ALA A 24 15.79 2.27 -38.26
CA ALA A 24 16.55 3.32 -37.57
C ALA A 24 15.60 4.33 -36.92
N TYR A 25 14.54 4.75 -37.63
CA TYR A 25 13.52 5.63 -37.07
C TYR A 25 12.78 4.98 -35.90
N SER A 26 12.39 3.70 -35.99
CA SER A 26 11.72 3.02 -34.86
C SER A 26 12.61 2.82 -33.64
N ILE A 27 13.94 2.76 -33.80
CA ILE A 27 14.86 2.66 -32.65
C ILE A 27 15.12 4.04 -32.02
N PHE A 28 15.19 5.11 -32.84
CA PHE A 28 15.45 6.46 -32.35
C PHE A 28 14.19 7.23 -31.94
N PHE A 29 13.01 6.82 -32.41
CA PHE A 29 11.73 7.51 -32.25
C PHE A 29 10.58 6.58 -31.84
N GLY A 30 10.83 5.26 -31.73
CA GLY A 30 9.85 4.32 -31.20
C GLY A 30 9.77 4.49 -29.68
N GLU A 31 8.54 4.72 -29.22
CA GLU A 31 8.08 4.84 -27.85
C GLU A 31 9.17 4.71 -26.79
N GLU A 32 9.59 5.86 -26.25
CA GLU A 32 9.79 5.91 -24.81
C GLU A 32 8.44 5.47 -24.23
N ASP A 33 8.40 4.28 -23.62
CA ASP A 33 7.39 3.99 -22.62
C ASP A 33 7.34 5.22 -21.72
N THR A 34 6.29 6.03 -21.86
CA THR A 34 6.06 7.17 -20.98
C THR A 34 5.60 6.61 -19.64
N ASP A 35 6.50 5.92 -18.97
CA ASP A 35 6.53 5.80 -17.51
C ASP A 35 7.67 6.67 -16.97
N THR A 36 7.89 7.81 -17.62
CA THR A 36 8.62 8.96 -17.08
C THR A 36 7.73 9.71 -16.09
N LEU A 37 7.21 8.98 -15.09
CA LEU A 37 6.94 9.61 -13.81
C LEU A 37 8.30 9.98 -13.23
N SER A 38 8.58 11.28 -13.20
CA SER A 38 9.61 11.82 -12.33
C SER A 38 9.26 11.42 -10.89
N VAL A 39 9.75 10.26 -10.46
CA VAL A 39 9.77 9.85 -9.06
C VAL A 39 10.81 10.74 -8.39
N THR A 40 10.40 11.97 -8.10
CA THR A 40 11.07 12.80 -7.11
C THR A 40 10.77 12.16 -5.77
N ASN A 41 11.55 11.16 -5.34
CA ASN A 41 11.69 10.61 -3.97
C ASN A 41 10.44 10.44 -3.06
N VAL A 42 9.21 10.51 -3.59
CA VAL A 42 7.95 10.34 -2.84
C VAL A 42 7.40 8.92 -3.01
N ALA A 43 7.78 8.21 -4.10
CA ALA A 43 7.35 6.83 -4.29
C ALA A 43 7.96 5.87 -3.27
N THR A 44 9.16 6.14 -2.72
CA THR A 44 9.78 5.30 -1.69
C THR A 44 9.01 5.37 -0.37
N GLU A 45 8.52 6.53 0.04
CA GLU A 45 7.72 6.65 1.26
C GLU A 45 6.30 6.08 1.06
N GLN A 46 5.70 6.32 -0.10
CA GLN A 46 4.35 5.81 -0.39
C GLN A 46 4.32 4.28 -0.54
N THR A 47 5.34 3.67 -1.15
CA THR A 47 5.47 2.20 -1.22
C THR A 47 5.72 1.56 0.14
N VAL A 48 6.45 2.24 1.04
CA VAL A 48 6.66 1.76 2.42
C VAL A 48 5.33 1.79 3.20
N VAL A 49 4.57 2.88 3.12
CA VAL A 49 3.26 2.99 3.78
C VAL A 49 2.26 1.95 3.25
N GLU A 50 2.26 1.71 1.94
CA GLU A 50 1.42 0.67 1.33
C GLU A 50 1.80 -0.74 1.81
N GLN A 51 3.10 -1.04 1.91
CA GLN A 51 3.59 -2.33 2.42
C GLN A 51 3.30 -2.52 3.92
N GLU A 52 3.43 -1.47 4.73
CA GLU A 52 3.09 -1.49 6.15
C GLU A 52 1.59 -1.72 6.37
N LEU A 53 0.74 -1.05 5.58
CA LEU A 53 -0.72 -1.25 5.64
C LEU A 53 -1.12 -2.67 5.24
N LEU A 54 -0.55 -3.22 4.17
CA LEU A 54 -0.78 -4.61 3.76
C LEU A 54 -0.32 -5.60 4.82
N SER A 55 0.84 -5.35 5.44
CA SER A 55 1.37 -6.18 6.53
C SER A 55 0.44 -6.17 7.74
N LEU A 56 0.00 -4.99 8.17
CA LEU A 56 -0.97 -4.84 9.25
C LEU A 56 -2.30 -5.53 8.92
N LEU A 57 -2.78 -5.43 7.68
CA LEU A 57 -4.04 -6.05 7.28
C LEU A 57 -3.93 -7.58 7.28
N LEU A 58 -2.81 -8.13 6.84
CA LEU A 58 -2.53 -9.56 6.93
C LEU A 58 -2.42 -10.04 8.39
N GLU A 59 -1.80 -9.24 9.26
CA GLU A 59 -1.73 -9.50 10.69
C GLU A 59 -3.14 -9.52 11.32
N LEU A 60 -3.95 -8.48 11.07
CA LEU A 60 -5.33 -8.41 11.56
C LEU A 60 -6.20 -9.56 11.03
N ARG A 61 -6.01 -9.98 9.77
CA ARG A 61 -6.71 -11.14 9.20
C ARG A 61 -6.31 -12.46 9.88
N SER A 62 -5.08 -12.54 10.38
CA SER A 62 -4.59 -13.73 11.10
C SER A 62 -5.13 -13.84 12.53
N ILE A 63 -5.60 -12.72 13.10
CA ILE A 63 -6.20 -12.71 14.43
C ILE A 63 -7.52 -13.49 14.37
N THR A 64 -7.57 -14.56 15.14
CA THR A 64 -8.78 -15.36 15.36
C THR A 64 -9.21 -15.20 16.80
N LEU A 65 -10.43 -14.71 17.02
CA LEU A 65 -11.03 -14.68 18.36
C LEU A 65 -11.83 -15.95 18.57
N ASP A 66 -11.39 -16.76 19.52
CA ASP A 66 -12.18 -17.88 20.01
C ASP A 66 -13.22 -17.39 21.02
N THR A 67 -14.49 -17.42 20.62
CA THR A 67 -15.61 -17.02 21.48
C THR A 67 -16.19 -18.18 22.28
N SER A 68 -15.68 -19.40 22.15
CA SER A 68 -16.21 -20.60 22.81
C SER A 68 -16.19 -20.49 24.34
N LEU A 69 -15.24 -19.74 24.89
CA LEU A 69 -15.17 -19.45 26.33
C LEU A 69 -16.45 -18.77 26.84
N PHE A 70 -17.04 -17.86 26.06
CA PHE A 70 -18.25 -17.13 26.44
C PHE A 70 -19.50 -18.00 26.43
N ASP A 71 -19.46 -19.14 25.72
CA ASP A 71 -20.55 -20.11 25.69
C ASP A 71 -20.55 -21.09 26.85
N ASP A 72 -19.41 -21.24 27.54
CA ASP A 72 -19.23 -22.15 28.66
C ASP A 72 -20.19 -21.79 29.82
N PRO A 73 -20.99 -22.76 30.31
CA PRO A 73 -21.86 -22.56 31.48
C PRO A 73 -21.12 -22.02 32.72
N ARG A 74 -19.83 -22.36 32.88
CA ARG A 74 -18.98 -21.85 33.97
C ARG A 74 -18.75 -20.35 33.84
N PHE A 75 -18.43 -19.87 32.63
CA PHE A 75 -18.29 -18.44 32.35
C PHE A 75 -19.60 -17.70 32.60
N LYS A 76 -20.72 -18.27 32.11
CA LYS A 76 -22.08 -17.71 32.33
C LYS A 76 -22.52 -17.69 33.79
N SER A 77 -21.92 -18.52 34.65
CA SER A 77 -22.22 -18.57 36.09
C SER A 77 -21.41 -17.58 36.94
N LEU A 78 -20.44 -16.87 36.35
CA LEU A 78 -19.64 -15.88 37.07
C LEU A 78 -20.52 -14.74 37.55
N LYS A 79 -20.40 -14.42 38.84
CA LYS A 79 -21.10 -13.31 39.47
C LYS A 79 -20.13 -12.16 39.66
N ASP A 80 -20.57 -10.95 39.31
CA ASP A 80 -19.82 -9.74 39.66
C ASP A 80 -19.89 -9.51 41.17
N PHE A 81 -18.72 -9.30 41.78
CA PHE A 81 -18.55 -8.99 43.20
C PHE A 81 -18.05 -7.57 43.42
N SER A 82 -18.01 -6.76 42.36
CA SER A 82 -17.72 -5.34 42.44
C SER A 82 -18.66 -4.65 43.42
N GLN A 83 -18.09 -3.83 44.30
CA GLN A 83 -18.85 -2.93 45.15
C GLN A 83 -19.01 -1.60 44.43
N GLU A 84 -20.25 -1.12 44.32
CA GLU A 84 -20.50 0.21 43.80
C GLU A 84 -19.87 1.23 44.76
N LEU A 85 -18.89 1.99 44.27
CA LEU A 85 -18.27 3.06 45.03
C LEU A 85 -19.20 4.27 44.99
N THR A 86 -19.83 4.57 46.13
CA THR A 86 -20.53 5.84 46.29
C THR A 86 -19.52 6.98 46.18
N SER A 87 -19.83 8.00 45.36
CA SER A 87 -18.99 9.19 45.27
C SER A 87 -18.89 9.86 46.64
N GLU A 88 -17.69 9.87 47.21
CA GLU A 88 -17.40 10.67 48.39
C GLU A 88 -17.27 12.14 47.98
N PRO A 89 -17.68 13.09 48.84
CA PRO A 89 -17.48 14.50 48.57
C PRO A 89 -15.98 14.76 48.36
N VAL A 90 -15.64 15.37 47.23
CA VAL A 90 -14.28 15.82 46.96
C VAL A 90 -13.88 16.73 48.11
N GLY A 91 -12.72 16.45 48.73
CA GLY A 91 -12.19 17.25 49.82
C GLY A 91 -12.01 18.72 49.43
N ARG A 92 -11.63 19.56 50.40
CA ARG A 92 -11.39 20.97 50.11
C ARG A 92 -10.36 21.12 48.98
N PRO A 93 -10.58 22.01 48.00
CA PRO A 93 -9.60 22.27 46.94
C PRO A 93 -8.19 22.55 47.47
N ASN A 94 -8.11 23.18 48.65
CA ASN A 94 -6.89 23.27 49.43
C ASN A 94 -7.13 22.70 50.85
N PRO A 95 -6.53 21.54 51.19
CA PRO A 95 -6.71 20.91 52.50
C PRO A 95 -6.08 21.72 53.65
N PHE A 96 -5.25 22.72 53.37
CA PHE A 96 -4.53 23.52 54.36
C PHE A 96 -5.09 24.94 54.55
N SER A 97 -6.15 25.34 53.85
CA SER A 97 -6.72 26.67 54.06
C SER A 97 -7.26 26.80 55.51
N PRO A 98 -7.12 27.96 56.18
CA PRO A 98 -7.63 28.14 57.55
C PRO A 98 -9.13 27.80 57.68
N LEU A 99 -9.55 27.31 58.84
CA LEU A 99 -10.94 26.99 59.14
C LEU A 99 -11.63 28.23 59.74
N GLY A 100 -12.44 28.92 58.93
CA GLY A 100 -13.19 30.11 59.35
C GLY A 100 -12.32 31.36 59.50
N GLU A 101 -12.92 32.51 59.19
CA GLU A 101 -12.57 33.77 59.84
C GLU A 101 -13.50 33.97 61.05
#